data_AF-A0A373DDS7-F1
#
_entry.id   AF-A0A373DDS7-F1
#
_cell.length_a   1.000
_cell.length_b   1.000
_cell.length_c   1.000
_cell.angle_alpha   90.00
_cell.angle_beta   90.00
_cell.angle_gamma   90.00
#
_symmetry.space_group_name_H-M   'P 1'
#
loop_
_entity.id
_entity.type
_entity.pdbx_description
1 polymer ?
#
loop_
_entity_poly.entity_id
_entity_poly.type
_entity_poly.pdbx_seq_one_letter_code
_entity_poly.pdbx_strand_id
1 'polypeptide(L)'
;MRRLPLLALIPGLALSLVACAPSVDPSETRESLAEVTEDPAPPDAADELDADLNPEPVVDPLDCSPYLVITARGTGEPSRGQLLSPVAKAVSDARPGEVQRLDLEYPADTDVKEGGTVGARTLIDTLNVQAQTCEEQRFILLGYSQGALVIGDALSSPDVRLVGQTVGEVSEEAVERVLAIVFYGNPRFVGSEPFDYGSYDPRLNGILPRPPGSLDAYADRVRDYCVAGDFVCQSSLDLDEEPHVEYYTNGMPQDGAAFVVTRMDPPRRDPTSEGAPG
;
A
#
# COMPACT_ATOMS: atom_id res chain seq x y z
N MET A 1 11.87 63.20 -41.98
CA MET A 1 10.93 62.06 -42.16
C MET A 1 11.65 60.78 -41.76
N ARG A 2 11.57 60.37 -40.49
CA ARG A 2 12.14 59.10 -39.99
C ARG A 2 10.98 58.19 -39.60
N ARG A 3 10.91 57.01 -40.22
CA ARG A 3 9.86 55.99 -40.01
C ARG A 3 10.16 55.22 -38.72
N LEU A 4 9.14 55.03 -37.89
CA LEU A 4 9.14 54.13 -36.73
C LEU A 4 8.89 52.69 -37.22
N PRO A 5 9.57 51.65 -36.71
CA PRO A 5 9.14 50.28 -36.93
C PRO A 5 8.14 49.84 -35.85
N LEU A 6 7.15 49.10 -36.33
CA LEU A 6 6.02 48.52 -35.60
C LEU A 6 6.51 47.32 -34.78
N LEU A 7 6.31 47.34 -33.45
CA LEU A 7 6.53 46.17 -32.59
C LEU A 7 5.33 45.22 -32.78
N ALA A 8 5.57 44.03 -33.34
CA ALA A 8 4.58 42.96 -33.38
C ALA A 8 4.64 42.18 -32.06
N LEU A 9 3.56 42.23 -31.26
CA LEU A 9 3.35 41.31 -30.15
C LEU A 9 2.97 39.93 -30.71
N ILE A 10 3.77 38.92 -30.41
CA ILE A 10 3.41 37.51 -30.60
C ILE A 10 2.82 37.02 -29.27
N PRO A 11 1.55 36.55 -29.21
CA PRO A 11 1.02 35.97 -28.00
C PRO A 11 1.67 34.60 -27.80
N GLY A 12 2.38 34.44 -26.69
CA GLY A 12 2.93 33.16 -26.26
C GLY A 12 1.79 32.19 -25.95
N LEU A 13 1.66 31.15 -26.77
CA LEU A 13 0.78 30.02 -26.53
C LEU A 13 1.39 29.23 -25.35
N ALA A 14 0.90 29.45 -24.14
CA ALA A 14 1.22 28.63 -22.99
C ALA A 14 0.51 27.27 -23.17
N LEU A 15 1.21 26.32 -23.77
CA LEU A 15 0.77 24.93 -23.86
C LEU A 15 0.92 24.31 -22.46
N SER A 16 -0.18 24.30 -21.70
CA SER A 16 -0.28 23.55 -20.45
C SER A 16 -0.25 22.05 -20.76
N LEU A 17 0.93 21.44 -20.63
CA LEU A 17 1.09 19.98 -20.62
C LEU A 17 0.54 19.46 -19.30
N VAL A 18 -0.76 19.15 -19.27
CA VAL A 18 -1.34 18.24 -18.29
C VAL A 18 -0.82 16.86 -18.67
N ALA A 19 0.15 16.35 -17.92
CA ALA A 19 0.56 14.96 -18.02
C ALA A 19 -0.59 14.12 -17.47
N CYS A 20 -1.47 13.64 -18.35
CA CYS A 20 -2.38 12.56 -18.01
C CYS A 20 -1.50 11.32 -17.81
N ALA A 21 -1.46 10.78 -16.60
CA ALA A 21 -1.05 9.38 -16.44
C ALA A 21 -1.97 8.54 -17.36
N PRO A 22 -1.42 7.58 -18.14
CA PRO A 22 -2.27 6.71 -18.93
C PRO A 22 -3.25 6.00 -17.98
N SER A 23 -4.52 5.95 -18.38
CA SER A 23 -5.47 5.03 -17.74
C SER A 23 -4.90 3.63 -17.88
N VAL A 24 -4.73 2.94 -16.76
CA VAL A 24 -4.37 1.53 -16.73
C VAL A 24 -5.49 0.77 -17.47
N ASP A 25 -5.16 -0.20 -18.33
CA ASP A 25 -6.16 -1.03 -19.01
C ASP A 25 -6.57 -2.20 -18.08
N PRO A 26 -7.87 -2.47 -17.88
CA PRO A 26 -8.32 -3.51 -16.97
C PRO A 26 -7.94 -4.91 -17.44
N SER A 27 -7.88 -5.12 -18.76
CA SER A 27 -7.47 -6.39 -19.34
C SER A 27 -5.99 -6.64 -19.13
N GLU A 28 -5.13 -5.63 -19.36
CA GLU A 28 -3.69 -5.71 -19.09
C GLU A 28 -3.42 -5.92 -17.60
N THR A 29 -4.16 -5.24 -16.72
CA THR A 29 -4.06 -5.43 -15.26
C THR A 29 -4.41 -6.85 -14.87
N ARG A 30 -5.51 -7.39 -15.42
CA ARG A 30 -5.95 -8.75 -15.14
C ARG A 30 -4.92 -9.77 -15.63
N GLU A 31 -4.40 -9.59 -16.83
CA GLU A 31 -3.37 -10.45 -17.44
C GLU A 31 -2.09 -10.45 -16.60
N SER A 32 -1.59 -9.27 -16.26
CA SER A 32 -0.44 -9.07 -15.38
C SER A 32 -0.61 -9.77 -14.01
N LEU A 33 -1.79 -9.66 -13.39
CA LEU A 33 -2.08 -10.37 -12.14
C LEU A 33 -2.19 -11.88 -12.35
N ALA A 34 -2.78 -12.35 -13.45
CA ALA A 34 -2.87 -13.78 -13.74
C ALA A 34 -1.48 -14.41 -13.94
N GLU A 35 -0.58 -13.71 -14.62
CA GLU A 35 0.80 -14.13 -14.92
C GLU A 35 1.58 -14.52 -13.66
N VAL A 36 1.30 -13.88 -12.53
CA VAL A 36 1.89 -14.21 -11.21
C VAL A 36 1.77 -15.70 -10.88
N THR A 37 0.68 -16.35 -11.30
CA THR A 37 0.43 -17.79 -11.09
C THR A 37 0.64 -18.67 -12.33
N GLU A 38 0.62 -18.09 -13.52
CA GLU A 38 0.69 -18.84 -14.79
C GLU A 38 2.12 -19.07 -15.26
N ASP A 39 3.05 -18.13 -15.00
CA ASP A 39 4.46 -18.33 -15.30
C ASP A 39 5.16 -19.08 -14.15
N PRO A 40 5.66 -20.31 -14.36
CA PRO A 40 6.38 -21.05 -13.33
C PRO A 40 7.80 -20.51 -13.06
N ALA A 41 8.38 -19.70 -13.94
CA ALA A 41 9.72 -19.16 -13.74
C ALA A 41 9.73 -18.08 -12.64
N PRO A 42 10.62 -18.15 -11.64
CA PRO A 42 10.82 -17.06 -10.70
C PRO A 42 11.25 -15.77 -11.43
N PRO A 43 10.86 -14.59 -10.93
CA PRO A 43 11.36 -13.31 -11.44
C PRO A 43 12.87 -13.15 -11.14
N ASP A 44 13.57 -12.27 -11.85
CA ASP A 44 15.00 -12.01 -11.64
C ASP A 44 15.25 -11.54 -10.19
N ALA A 45 14.35 -10.71 -9.65
CA ALA A 45 14.38 -10.27 -8.26
C ALA A 45 14.38 -11.41 -7.23
N ALA A 46 13.86 -12.61 -7.56
CA ALA A 46 13.82 -13.72 -6.60
C ALA A 46 15.21 -14.25 -6.25
N ASP A 47 16.13 -14.24 -7.23
CA ASP A 47 17.54 -14.64 -7.02
C ASP A 47 18.37 -13.46 -6.48
N GLU A 48 18.14 -12.25 -7.01
CA GLU A 48 18.89 -11.05 -6.59
C GLU A 48 18.60 -10.63 -5.15
N LEU A 49 17.36 -10.83 -4.68
CA LEU A 49 16.89 -10.41 -3.35
C LEU A 49 16.66 -11.58 -2.40
N ASP A 50 17.11 -12.78 -2.77
CA ASP A 50 17.09 -13.95 -1.90
C ASP A 50 17.78 -13.63 -0.56
N ALA A 51 17.08 -13.84 0.56
CA ALA A 51 17.58 -13.48 1.88
C ALA A 51 18.64 -14.42 2.43
N ASP A 52 18.69 -15.67 1.97
CA ASP A 52 19.74 -16.62 2.36
C ASP A 52 21.04 -16.33 1.61
N LEU A 53 20.94 -15.90 0.36
CA LEU A 53 22.09 -15.50 -0.47
C LEU A 53 22.56 -14.07 -0.17
N ASN A 54 21.63 -13.15 0.08
CA ASN A 54 21.87 -11.72 0.31
C ASN A 54 21.17 -11.25 1.60
N PRO A 55 21.78 -11.53 2.78
CA PRO A 55 21.14 -11.29 4.08
C PRO A 55 21.14 -9.82 4.53
N GLU A 56 21.92 -8.96 3.87
CA GLU A 56 21.97 -7.54 4.23
C GLU A 56 20.67 -6.84 3.83
N PRO A 57 20.09 -5.97 4.70
CA PRO A 57 18.89 -5.22 4.36
C PRO A 57 19.09 -4.31 3.14
N VAL A 58 18.05 -4.16 2.32
CA VAL A 58 18.05 -3.27 1.14
C VAL A 58 17.62 -1.83 1.46
N VAL A 59 17.37 -1.53 2.73
CA VAL A 59 16.95 -0.22 3.21
C VAL A 59 17.80 0.23 4.40
N ASP A 60 18.01 1.55 4.50
CA ASP A 60 18.60 2.18 5.67
C ASP A 60 17.52 2.47 6.75
N PRO A 61 17.89 2.51 8.04
CA PRO A 61 16.97 2.95 9.08
C PRO A 61 16.59 4.42 8.92
N LEU A 62 15.32 4.71 9.16
CA LEU A 62 14.76 6.06 9.30
C LEU A 62 14.85 6.54 10.76
N ASP A 63 14.63 7.83 10.97
CA ASP A 63 14.46 8.40 12.32
C ASP A 63 13.28 7.77 13.06
N CYS A 64 13.45 7.52 14.36
CA CYS A 64 12.39 6.96 15.19
C CYS A 64 11.24 7.94 15.42
N SER A 65 10.02 7.42 15.28
CA SER A 65 8.77 8.08 15.64
C SER A 65 7.85 7.06 16.33
N PRO A 66 6.88 7.49 17.16
CA PRO A 66 5.92 6.55 17.74
C PRO A 66 5.19 5.68 16.70
N TYR A 67 4.85 6.26 15.54
CA TYR A 67 4.15 5.54 14.47
C TYR A 67 4.81 5.76 13.12
N LEU A 68 5.08 4.67 12.40
CA LEU A 68 5.47 4.69 11.00
C LEU A 68 4.31 4.18 10.14
N VAL A 69 3.77 5.05 9.30
CA VAL A 69 2.74 4.71 8.31
C VAL A 69 3.43 4.42 6.99
N ILE A 70 3.33 3.18 6.53
CA ILE A 70 3.88 2.70 5.26
C ILE A 70 2.74 2.52 4.25
N THR A 71 2.87 3.14 3.09
CA THR A 71 1.91 3.08 1.98
C THR A 71 2.52 2.28 0.82
N ALA A 72 1.81 1.25 0.34
CA ALA A 72 2.14 0.53 -0.88
C ALA A 72 1.08 0.82 -1.95
N ARG A 73 1.50 1.53 -3.00
CA ARG A 73 0.61 2.06 -4.06
C ARG A 73 0.08 0.98 -5.00
N GLY A 74 -0.93 1.32 -5.80
CA GLY A 74 -1.41 0.45 -6.89
C GLY A 74 -0.54 0.55 -8.15
N THR A 75 -0.78 -0.36 -9.09
CA THR A 75 -0.12 -0.35 -10.41
C THR A 75 -0.33 0.97 -11.13
N GLY A 76 0.74 1.58 -11.63
CA GLY A 76 0.68 2.81 -12.42
C GLY A 76 0.29 4.07 -11.63
N GLU A 77 0.12 3.99 -10.30
CA GLU A 77 -0.22 5.18 -9.50
C GLU A 77 0.92 6.22 -9.57
N PRO A 78 0.59 7.51 -9.80
CA PRO A 78 1.58 8.59 -9.85
C PRO A 78 2.19 8.87 -8.48
N SER A 79 3.31 9.59 -8.43
CA SER A 79 3.92 10.03 -7.17
C SER A 79 3.13 11.10 -6.40
N ARG A 80 2.06 11.67 -6.98
CA ARG A 80 1.15 12.61 -6.31
C ARG A 80 -0.30 12.25 -6.61
N GLY A 81 -1.16 12.34 -5.59
CA GLY A 81 -2.59 12.04 -5.74
C GLY A 81 -2.92 10.55 -5.63
N GLN A 82 -2.04 9.77 -5.00
CA GLN A 82 -2.28 8.35 -4.73
C GLN A 82 -3.49 8.15 -3.82
N LEU A 83 -4.19 7.03 -4.01
CA LEU A 83 -5.37 6.65 -3.23
C LEU A 83 -5.12 6.66 -1.72
N LEU A 84 -3.93 6.20 -1.32
CA LEU A 84 -3.56 6.06 0.09
C LEU A 84 -3.12 7.37 0.74
N SER A 85 -2.76 8.39 -0.04
CA SER A 85 -2.33 9.71 0.45
C SER A 85 -3.32 10.34 1.44
N PRO A 86 -4.64 10.45 1.14
CA PRO A 86 -5.62 10.98 2.10
C PRO A 86 -5.74 10.14 3.38
N VAL A 87 -5.60 8.82 3.30
CA VAL A 87 -5.67 7.92 4.47
C VAL A 87 -4.47 8.18 5.39
N ALA A 88 -3.26 8.13 4.84
CA ALA A 88 -2.03 8.39 5.58
C ALA A 88 -2.01 9.81 6.17
N LYS A 89 -2.53 10.80 5.43
CA LYS A 89 -2.70 12.17 5.93
C LYS A 89 -3.67 12.23 7.12
N ALA A 90 -4.83 11.61 7.04
CA ALA A 90 -5.81 11.61 8.12
C ALA A 90 -5.25 10.98 9.40
N VAL A 91 -4.48 9.89 9.28
CA VAL A 91 -3.77 9.27 10.41
C VAL A 91 -2.73 10.23 11.01
N SER A 92 -1.92 10.89 10.16
CA SER A 92 -0.91 11.86 10.61
C SER A 92 -1.54 13.08 11.30
N ASP A 93 -2.66 13.59 10.77
CA ASP A 93 -3.39 14.72 11.36
C ASP A 93 -4.04 14.35 12.71
N ALA A 94 -4.36 13.07 12.94
CA ALA A 94 -4.90 12.59 14.22
C ALA A 94 -3.85 12.42 15.32
N ARG A 95 -2.55 12.39 14.98
CA ARG A 95 -1.41 12.35 15.91
C ARG A 95 -0.27 13.27 15.43
N PRO A 96 -0.47 14.61 15.47
CA PRO A 96 0.52 15.56 14.96
C PRO A 96 1.87 15.41 15.65
N GLY A 97 2.93 15.24 14.85
CA GLY A 97 4.31 15.11 15.36
C GLY A 97 4.70 13.72 15.86
N GLU A 98 3.78 12.75 15.88
CA GLU A 98 4.06 11.38 16.30
C GLU A 98 4.12 10.39 15.12
N VAL A 99 3.68 10.81 13.92
CA VAL A 99 3.56 9.96 12.74
C VAL A 99 4.60 10.36 11.69
N GLN A 100 5.48 9.43 11.35
CA GLN A 100 6.27 9.46 10.13
C GLN A 100 5.51 8.70 9.02
N ARG A 101 5.57 9.21 7.78
CA ARG A 101 4.97 8.57 6.61
C ARG A 101 6.09 8.14 5.66
N LEU A 102 5.99 6.93 5.15
CA LEU A 102 6.90 6.35 4.16
C LEU A 102 6.07 5.78 3.01
N ASP A 103 6.30 6.28 1.80
CA ASP A 103 5.82 5.63 0.59
C ASP A 103 6.81 4.51 0.24
N LEU A 104 6.35 3.27 0.16
CA LEU A 104 7.19 2.11 -0.10
C LEU A 104 7.80 2.22 -1.51
N GLU A 105 9.13 2.20 -1.58
CA GLU A 105 9.85 2.25 -2.84
C GLU A 105 9.86 0.87 -3.48
N TYR A 106 9.17 0.73 -4.61
CA TYR A 106 9.13 -0.46 -5.45
C TYR A 106 8.53 -0.09 -6.81
N PRO A 107 8.65 -0.90 -7.88
CA PRO A 107 8.24 -0.49 -9.24
C PRO A 107 6.75 -0.11 -9.39
N ALA A 108 5.84 -0.90 -8.83
CA ALA A 108 4.39 -0.74 -9.01
C ALA A 108 3.96 -0.63 -10.49
N ASP A 109 4.57 -1.41 -11.37
CA ASP A 109 4.25 -1.49 -12.80
C ASP A 109 3.51 -2.80 -13.12
N THR A 110 3.33 -3.10 -14.40
CA THR A 110 2.61 -4.29 -14.87
C THR A 110 3.41 -5.58 -14.76
N ASP A 111 4.71 -5.54 -14.41
CA ASP A 111 5.43 -6.76 -14.04
C ASP A 111 5.23 -7.02 -12.54
N VAL A 112 4.02 -7.48 -12.18
CA VAL A 112 3.62 -7.67 -10.78
C VAL A 112 4.53 -8.66 -10.07
N LYS A 113 5.06 -9.67 -10.77
CA LYS A 113 5.87 -10.71 -10.15
C LYS A 113 7.25 -10.18 -9.77
N GLU A 114 7.91 -9.46 -10.68
CA GLU A 114 9.18 -8.77 -10.43
C GLU A 114 8.98 -7.66 -9.40
N GLY A 115 8.10 -6.69 -9.70
CA GLY A 115 7.87 -5.53 -8.87
C GLY A 115 7.36 -5.91 -7.47
N GLY A 116 6.43 -6.87 -7.40
CA GLY A 116 5.91 -7.37 -6.13
C GLY A 116 6.96 -8.06 -5.26
N THR A 117 7.94 -8.74 -5.87
CA THR A 117 9.06 -9.36 -5.16
C THR A 117 9.99 -8.30 -4.56
N VAL A 118 10.31 -7.25 -5.33
CA VAL A 118 11.06 -6.08 -4.83
C VAL A 118 10.31 -5.39 -3.69
N GLY A 119 9.00 -5.20 -3.84
CA GLY A 119 8.15 -4.59 -2.81
C GLY A 119 8.10 -5.41 -1.53
N ALA A 120 7.95 -6.73 -1.64
CA ALA A 120 7.92 -7.62 -0.48
C ALA A 120 9.24 -7.57 0.29
N ARG A 121 10.39 -7.65 -0.41
CA ARG A 121 11.71 -7.52 0.22
C ARG A 121 11.84 -6.18 0.94
N THR A 122 11.54 -5.09 0.25
CA THR A 122 11.69 -3.74 0.77
C THR A 122 10.85 -3.53 2.03
N LEU A 123 9.62 -4.05 2.05
CA LEU A 123 8.74 -3.95 3.22
C LEU A 123 9.25 -4.80 4.39
N ILE A 124 9.64 -6.05 4.14
CA ILE A 124 10.20 -6.95 5.16
C ILE A 124 11.41 -6.29 5.84
N ASP A 125 12.36 -5.80 5.03
CA ASP A 125 13.55 -5.15 5.54
C ASP A 125 13.21 -3.85 6.28
N THR A 126 12.28 -3.04 5.77
CA THR A 126 11.84 -1.82 6.46
C THR A 126 11.29 -2.16 7.84
N LEU A 127 10.42 -3.14 7.95
CA LEU A 127 9.82 -3.54 9.23
C LEU A 127 10.87 -4.09 10.20
N ASN A 128 11.76 -4.96 9.72
CA ASN A 128 12.78 -5.60 10.55
C ASN A 128 13.84 -4.61 11.02
N VAL A 129 14.36 -3.76 10.14
CA VAL A 129 15.34 -2.72 10.45
C VAL A 129 14.76 -1.72 11.43
N GLN A 130 13.53 -1.28 11.21
CA GLN A 130 12.87 -0.32 12.11
C GLN A 130 12.56 -0.93 13.46
N ALA A 131 12.11 -2.18 13.49
CA ALA A 131 11.89 -2.87 14.74
C ALA A 131 13.19 -2.94 15.55
N GLN A 132 14.30 -3.31 14.92
CA GLN A 132 15.59 -3.36 15.61
C GLN A 132 16.08 -1.98 16.07
N THR A 133 15.81 -0.93 15.30
CA THR A 133 16.36 0.42 15.56
C THR A 133 15.49 1.23 16.53
N CYS A 134 14.18 1.04 16.50
CA CYS A 134 13.19 1.85 17.20
C CYS A 134 12.26 0.97 18.05
N GLU A 135 12.72 0.61 19.25
CA GLU A 135 12.10 -0.42 20.13
C GLU A 135 10.59 -0.19 20.47
N GLU A 136 10.11 1.05 20.40
CA GLU A 136 8.71 1.40 20.70
C GLU A 136 7.88 1.76 19.46
N GLN A 137 8.49 1.85 18.27
CA GLN A 137 7.79 2.27 17.06
C GLN A 137 6.73 1.24 16.66
N ARG A 138 5.54 1.72 16.32
CA ARG A 138 4.42 0.92 15.82
C ARG A 138 4.22 1.14 14.33
N PHE A 139 3.88 0.08 13.60
CA PHE A 139 3.74 0.12 12.15
C PHE A 139 2.28 0.15 11.71
N ILE A 140 1.96 0.96 10.73
CA ILE A 140 0.64 1.03 10.10
C ILE A 140 0.86 0.78 8.61
N LEU A 141 0.19 -0.23 8.06
CA LEU A 141 0.40 -0.68 6.70
C LEU A 141 -0.85 -0.39 5.87
N LEU A 142 -0.69 0.36 4.79
CA LEU A 142 -1.78 0.76 3.90
C LEU A 142 -1.46 0.27 2.50
N GLY A 143 -2.32 -0.57 1.92
CA GLY A 143 -2.11 -1.16 0.60
C GLY A 143 -3.31 -0.93 -0.32
N TYR A 144 -3.04 -0.61 -1.58
CA TYR A 144 -4.06 -0.55 -2.62
C TYR A 144 -3.68 -1.43 -3.80
N SER A 145 -4.61 -2.27 -4.27
CA SER A 145 -4.41 -3.12 -5.46
C SER A 145 -3.11 -3.95 -5.35
N GLN A 146 -2.15 -3.77 -6.26
CA GLN A 146 -0.83 -4.41 -6.18
C GLN A 146 -0.13 -4.20 -4.82
N GLY A 147 -0.24 -3.03 -4.20
CA GLY A 147 0.35 -2.77 -2.89
C GLY A 147 -0.30 -3.58 -1.75
N ALA A 148 -1.58 -3.92 -1.86
CA ALA A 148 -2.23 -4.84 -0.93
C ALA A 148 -1.73 -6.29 -1.09
N LEU A 149 -1.43 -6.71 -2.33
CA LEU A 149 -0.74 -7.96 -2.61
C LEU A 149 0.65 -7.97 -1.97
N VAL A 150 1.45 -6.92 -2.18
CA VAL A 150 2.81 -6.78 -1.63
C VAL A 150 2.80 -6.89 -0.11
N ILE A 151 1.98 -6.09 0.58
CA ILE A 151 1.92 -6.11 2.04
C ILE A 151 1.42 -7.46 2.53
N GLY A 152 0.32 -7.97 1.97
CA GLY A 152 -0.27 -9.21 2.45
C GLY A 152 0.66 -10.41 2.25
N ASP A 153 1.42 -10.46 1.17
CA ASP A 153 2.39 -11.54 0.95
C ASP A 153 3.62 -11.40 1.84
N ALA A 154 4.17 -10.19 2.02
CA ALA A 154 5.26 -9.94 2.98
C ALA A 154 4.91 -10.41 4.41
N LEU A 155 3.65 -10.26 4.82
CA LEU A 155 3.17 -10.68 6.15
C LEU A 155 2.76 -12.16 6.23
N SER A 156 2.65 -12.85 5.09
CA SER A 156 2.30 -14.27 5.04
C SER A 156 3.55 -15.15 5.15
N SER A 157 3.37 -16.41 5.53
CA SER A 157 4.44 -17.42 5.47
C SER A 157 4.95 -17.59 4.02
N PRO A 158 6.27 -17.75 3.80
CA PRO A 158 6.86 -17.83 2.46
C PRO A 158 6.21 -18.83 1.51
N ASP A 159 5.73 -19.97 2.02
CA ASP A 159 5.16 -21.07 1.23
C ASP A 159 3.79 -20.76 0.63
N VAL A 160 3.10 -19.75 1.13
CA VAL A 160 1.78 -19.31 0.62
C VAL A 160 1.84 -18.00 -0.17
N ARG A 161 3.04 -17.40 -0.30
CA ARG A 161 3.24 -16.17 -1.07
C ARG A 161 3.20 -16.44 -2.56
N LEU A 162 2.71 -15.45 -3.30
CA LEU A 162 2.81 -15.39 -4.75
C LEU A 162 4.00 -14.53 -5.20
N VAL A 163 4.40 -13.54 -4.40
CA VAL A 163 5.61 -12.74 -4.62
C VAL A 163 6.52 -12.78 -3.40
N GLY A 164 7.83 -12.74 -3.62
CA GLY A 164 8.81 -12.71 -2.53
C GLY A 164 8.84 -13.98 -1.68
N GLN A 165 8.81 -15.17 -2.28
CA GLN A 165 8.95 -16.43 -1.54
C GLN A 165 10.34 -16.57 -0.88
N THR A 166 11.38 -16.01 -1.49
CA THR A 166 12.79 -16.16 -1.04
C THR A 166 13.32 -14.94 -0.29
N VAL A 167 12.54 -13.86 -0.18
CA VAL A 167 13.04 -12.55 0.26
C VAL A 167 13.01 -12.34 1.78
N GLY A 168 12.98 -13.44 2.55
CA GLY A 168 12.98 -13.44 4.01
C GLY A 168 11.60 -13.32 4.64
N GLU A 169 11.55 -13.06 5.95
CA GLU A 169 10.32 -12.98 6.73
C GLU A 169 10.32 -11.78 7.66
N VAL A 170 9.13 -11.27 7.98
CA VAL A 170 8.96 -10.26 9.03
C VAL A 170 9.28 -10.91 10.38
N SER A 171 10.16 -10.30 11.16
CA SER A 171 10.57 -10.80 12.47
C SER A 171 9.41 -10.79 13.45
N GLU A 172 9.41 -11.70 14.43
CA GLU A 172 8.37 -11.76 15.48
C GLU A 172 8.16 -10.39 16.16
N GLU A 173 9.27 -9.69 16.44
CA GLU A 173 9.28 -8.35 17.02
C GLU A 173 8.56 -7.32 16.12
N ALA A 174 8.79 -7.37 14.81
CA ALA A 174 8.09 -6.51 13.86
C ALA A 174 6.61 -6.90 13.71
N VAL A 175 6.29 -8.21 13.72
CA VAL A 175 4.91 -8.71 13.70
C VAL A 175 4.11 -8.15 14.88
N GLU A 176 4.66 -8.16 16.09
CA GLU A 176 3.99 -7.62 17.29
C GLU A 176 3.79 -6.10 17.24
N ARG A 177 4.63 -5.39 16.48
CA ARG A 177 4.58 -3.92 16.34
C ARG A 177 3.69 -3.42 15.23
N VAL A 178 3.23 -4.28 14.31
CA VAL A 178 2.21 -3.89 13.34
C VAL A 178 0.90 -3.60 14.08
N LEU A 179 0.47 -2.35 14.07
CA LEU A 179 -0.70 -1.86 14.79
C LEU A 179 -1.98 -2.02 13.99
N ALA A 180 -1.91 -1.76 12.69
CA ALA A 180 -3.06 -1.80 11.80
C ALA A 180 -2.61 -2.07 10.35
N ILE A 181 -3.44 -2.81 9.63
CA ILE A 181 -3.28 -3.11 8.21
C ILE A 181 -4.60 -2.75 7.53
N VAL A 182 -4.52 -1.97 6.46
CA VAL A 182 -5.70 -1.60 5.67
C VAL A 182 -5.44 -1.86 4.20
N PHE A 183 -6.31 -2.65 3.58
CA PHE A 183 -6.25 -2.95 2.16
C PHE A 183 -7.46 -2.37 1.43
N TYR A 184 -7.26 -2.02 0.17
CA TYR A 184 -8.32 -1.61 -0.76
C TYR A 184 -8.12 -2.35 -2.09
N GLY A 185 -9.17 -2.98 -2.61
CA GLY A 185 -9.11 -3.66 -3.91
C GLY A 185 -8.06 -4.76 -3.95
N ASN A 186 -7.90 -5.54 -2.87
CA ASN A 186 -6.85 -6.53 -2.72
C ASN A 186 -7.01 -7.69 -3.74
N PRO A 187 -6.04 -7.97 -4.64
CA PRO A 187 -6.08 -9.13 -5.53
C PRO A 187 -6.12 -10.46 -4.76
N ARG A 188 -5.59 -10.46 -3.54
CA ARG A 188 -5.48 -11.63 -2.66
C ARG A 188 -6.68 -11.78 -1.70
N PHE A 189 -7.74 -11.00 -1.90
CA PHE A 189 -8.95 -10.98 -1.06
C PHE A 189 -9.63 -12.35 -0.94
N VAL A 190 -10.19 -12.67 0.22
CA VAL A 190 -10.86 -13.94 0.50
C VAL A 190 -12.15 -13.66 1.25
N GLY A 191 -13.30 -13.63 0.56
CA GLY A 191 -14.57 -13.08 1.08
C GLY A 191 -15.19 -13.76 2.32
N SER A 192 -14.55 -14.80 2.85
CA SER A 192 -14.93 -15.46 4.10
C SER A 192 -14.06 -15.07 5.30
N GLU A 193 -13.11 -14.16 5.15
CA GLU A 193 -12.24 -13.73 6.25
C GLU A 193 -12.98 -12.75 7.20
N PRO A 194 -12.69 -12.79 8.51
CA PRO A 194 -13.43 -12.00 9.50
C PRO A 194 -13.09 -10.50 9.47
N PHE A 195 -12.01 -10.13 8.78
CA PHE A 195 -11.52 -8.75 8.67
C PHE A 195 -11.94 -8.06 7.36
N ASP A 196 -12.68 -8.77 6.50
CA ASP A 196 -13.20 -8.21 5.26
C ASP A 196 -14.28 -7.15 5.53
N TYR A 197 -14.33 -6.15 4.65
CA TYR A 197 -15.25 -5.05 4.78
C TYR A 197 -15.63 -4.44 3.43
N GLY A 198 -16.76 -3.73 3.39
CA GLY A 198 -17.25 -3.08 2.18
C GLY A 198 -18.55 -3.69 1.67
N SER A 199 -18.81 -3.55 0.37
CA SER A 199 -20.07 -3.97 -0.26
C SER A 199 -20.00 -5.35 -0.93
N TYR A 200 -18.82 -5.98 -0.94
CA TYR A 200 -18.49 -7.25 -1.60
C TYR A 200 -19.48 -8.40 -1.37
N ASP A 201 -19.45 -9.40 -2.28
CA ASP A 201 -20.16 -10.66 -2.11
C ASP A 201 -19.25 -11.66 -1.35
N PRO A 202 -19.63 -12.12 -0.15
CA PRO A 202 -18.80 -13.00 0.67
C PRO A 202 -18.58 -14.40 0.06
N ARG A 203 -19.21 -14.72 -1.06
CA ARG A 203 -19.00 -15.97 -1.80
C ARG A 203 -17.91 -15.87 -2.86
N LEU A 204 -17.43 -14.67 -3.14
CA LEU A 204 -16.41 -14.40 -4.16
C LEU A 204 -15.10 -13.99 -3.50
N ASN A 205 -14.01 -14.29 -4.20
CA ASN A 205 -12.65 -13.96 -3.77
C ASN A 205 -11.96 -13.12 -4.83
N GLY A 206 -10.81 -12.55 -4.47
CA GLY A 206 -9.93 -11.86 -5.40
C GLY A 206 -9.36 -12.79 -6.45
N ILE A 207 -8.80 -12.20 -7.50
CA ILE A 207 -8.24 -12.92 -8.66
C ILE A 207 -7.07 -13.84 -8.30
N LEU A 208 -6.38 -13.54 -7.21
CA LEU A 208 -5.24 -14.28 -6.68
C LEU A 208 -5.48 -14.68 -5.21
N PRO A 209 -6.58 -15.35 -4.87
CA PRO A 209 -7.02 -15.45 -3.48
C PRO A 209 -5.97 -16.11 -2.59
N ARG A 210 -5.74 -15.54 -1.41
CA ARG A 210 -4.83 -16.13 -0.43
C ARG A 210 -5.43 -17.44 0.13
N PRO A 211 -4.62 -18.41 0.57
CA PRO A 211 -5.15 -19.48 1.41
C PRO A 211 -5.82 -18.87 2.66
N PRO A 212 -7.04 -19.30 3.03
CA PRO A 212 -7.70 -18.79 4.23
C PRO A 212 -6.85 -18.98 5.49
N GLY A 213 -6.84 -17.98 6.36
CA GLY A 213 -6.10 -17.97 7.62
C GLY A 213 -4.63 -17.54 7.50
N SER A 214 -4.12 -17.26 6.29
CA SER A 214 -2.72 -16.83 6.12
C SER A 214 -2.38 -15.49 6.80
N LEU A 215 -3.37 -14.70 7.21
CA LEU A 215 -3.19 -13.47 8.01
C LEU A 215 -3.76 -13.58 9.43
N ASP A 216 -4.02 -14.78 9.95
CA ASP A 216 -4.65 -14.99 11.28
C ASP A 216 -3.90 -14.30 12.42
N ALA A 217 -2.57 -14.21 12.33
CA ALA A 217 -1.74 -13.49 13.31
C ALA A 217 -2.06 -11.98 13.39
N TYR A 218 -2.78 -11.44 12.41
CA TYR A 218 -3.15 -10.03 12.29
C TYR A 218 -4.67 -9.81 12.25
N ALA A 219 -5.50 -10.85 12.39
CA ALA A 219 -6.92 -10.78 12.08
C ALA A 219 -7.69 -9.69 12.87
N ASP A 220 -7.27 -9.36 14.08
CA ASP A 220 -7.86 -8.31 14.92
C ASP A 220 -7.46 -6.88 14.52
N ARG A 221 -6.48 -6.74 13.62
CA ARG A 221 -5.88 -5.47 13.18
C ARG A 221 -5.79 -5.32 11.67
N VAL A 222 -6.44 -6.19 10.91
CA VAL A 222 -6.64 -6.04 9.46
C VAL A 222 -8.02 -5.44 9.19
N ARG A 223 -8.09 -4.64 8.13
CA ARG A 223 -9.33 -4.24 7.47
C ARG A 223 -9.13 -4.35 5.96
N ASP A 224 -9.74 -5.33 5.32
CA ASP A 224 -9.61 -5.56 3.88
C ASP A 224 -10.88 -5.07 3.15
N TYR A 225 -10.80 -3.90 2.53
CA TYR A 225 -11.94 -3.30 1.85
C TYR A 225 -12.06 -3.80 0.41
N CYS A 226 -13.24 -4.32 0.09
CA CYS A 226 -13.61 -4.72 -1.25
C CYS A 226 -15.00 -4.18 -1.64
N VAL A 227 -15.08 -3.58 -2.83
CA VAL A 227 -16.33 -3.10 -3.44
C VAL A 227 -16.94 -4.22 -4.28
N ALA A 228 -18.26 -4.41 -4.19
CA ALA A 228 -18.97 -5.34 -5.06
C ALA A 228 -18.73 -5.03 -6.54
N GLY A 229 -18.38 -6.07 -7.31
CA GLY A 229 -18.10 -5.94 -8.75
C GLY A 229 -16.65 -5.58 -9.08
N ASP A 230 -15.80 -5.28 -8.09
CA ASP A 230 -14.37 -5.05 -8.31
C ASP A 230 -13.71 -6.29 -8.95
N PHE A 231 -13.24 -6.14 -10.19
CA PHE A 231 -12.68 -7.24 -10.97
C PHE A 231 -11.39 -7.82 -10.38
N VAL A 232 -10.72 -7.08 -9.50
CA VAL A 232 -9.50 -7.49 -8.80
C VAL A 232 -9.84 -8.24 -7.52
N CYS A 233 -10.66 -7.67 -6.62
CA CYS A 233 -10.96 -8.30 -5.32
C CYS A 233 -12.21 -9.21 -5.30
N GLN A 234 -12.99 -9.29 -6.39
CA GLN A 234 -14.12 -10.22 -6.54
C GLN A 234 -14.01 -11.12 -7.78
N SER A 235 -12.87 -11.12 -8.47
CA SER A 235 -12.65 -11.91 -9.69
C SER A 235 -13.74 -11.72 -10.74
N SER A 236 -14.38 -10.55 -10.80
CA SER A 236 -15.47 -10.28 -11.74
C SER A 236 -15.02 -10.58 -13.18
N LEU A 237 -15.89 -11.25 -13.95
CA LEU A 237 -15.68 -11.48 -15.38
C LEU A 237 -16.01 -10.22 -16.19
N ASP A 238 -16.81 -9.33 -15.61
CA ASP A 238 -17.05 -7.99 -16.14
C ASP A 238 -15.85 -7.14 -15.74
N LEU A 239 -14.92 -6.93 -16.68
CA LEU A 239 -13.68 -6.12 -16.56
C LEU A 239 -13.99 -4.61 -16.41
N ASP A 240 -15.02 -4.28 -15.64
CA ASP A 240 -15.39 -2.93 -15.30
C ASP A 240 -14.44 -2.39 -14.23
N GLU A 241 -13.73 -1.32 -14.55
CA GLU A 241 -12.79 -0.67 -13.64
C GLU A 241 -13.50 0.19 -12.60
N GLU A 242 -14.72 0.65 -12.85
CA GLU A 242 -15.39 1.62 -11.98
C GLU A 242 -15.39 1.17 -10.52
N PRO A 243 -15.74 -0.08 -10.16
CA PRO A 243 -15.70 -0.54 -8.78
C PRO A 243 -14.28 -0.57 -8.19
N HIS A 244 -13.25 -0.88 -9.00
CA HIS A 244 -11.86 -0.95 -8.53
C HIS A 244 -11.26 0.44 -8.29
N VAL A 245 -11.72 1.47 -9.02
CA VAL A 245 -11.28 2.87 -8.79
C VAL A 245 -12.24 3.65 -7.89
N GLU A 246 -13.35 3.06 -7.45
CA GLU A 246 -14.35 3.75 -6.63
C GLU A 246 -13.78 4.24 -5.29
N TYR A 247 -12.78 3.54 -4.76
CA TYR A 247 -12.12 3.89 -3.49
C TYR A 247 -11.55 5.31 -3.49
N TYR A 248 -11.22 5.93 -4.64
CA TYR A 248 -10.74 7.32 -4.68
C TYR A 248 -11.80 8.34 -4.23
N THR A 249 -13.07 7.97 -4.30
CA THR A 249 -14.19 8.91 -4.11
C THR A 249 -15.23 8.45 -3.10
N ASN A 250 -15.24 7.17 -2.73
CA ASN A 250 -16.15 6.64 -1.72
C ASN A 250 -15.68 6.93 -0.28
N GLY A 251 -16.44 6.44 0.70
CA GLY A 251 -16.20 6.69 2.13
C GLY A 251 -15.22 5.72 2.80
N MET A 252 -14.75 4.68 2.09
CA MET A 252 -13.93 3.63 2.69
C MET A 252 -12.54 4.11 3.11
N PRO A 253 -11.83 5.00 2.36
CA PRO A 253 -10.57 5.58 2.83
C PRO A 253 -10.67 6.29 4.19
N GLN A 254 -11.76 7.03 4.41
CA GLN A 254 -11.99 7.72 5.68
C GLN A 254 -12.32 6.73 6.80
N ASP A 255 -13.10 5.68 6.52
CA ASP A 255 -13.37 4.59 7.47
C ASP A 255 -12.08 3.82 7.83
N GLY A 256 -11.21 3.56 6.85
CA GLY A 256 -9.90 2.95 7.07
C GLY A 256 -8.98 3.81 7.93
N ALA A 257 -8.95 5.13 7.69
CA ALA A 257 -8.22 6.04 8.57
C ALA A 257 -8.79 6.02 10.00
N ALA A 258 -10.12 6.02 10.17
CA ALA A 258 -10.76 5.94 11.48
C ALA A 258 -10.40 4.62 12.19
N PHE A 259 -10.46 3.49 11.47
CA PHE A 259 -10.04 2.18 11.96
C PHE A 259 -8.61 2.18 12.53
N VAL A 260 -7.67 2.78 11.81
CA VAL A 260 -6.28 2.96 12.28
C VAL A 260 -6.25 3.82 13.54
N VAL A 261 -6.88 5.00 13.51
CA VAL A 261 -6.85 5.96 14.63
C VAL A 261 -7.42 5.37 15.91
N THR A 262 -8.43 4.50 15.83
CA THR A 262 -9.00 3.82 17.00
C THR A 262 -8.03 2.84 17.68
N ARG A 263 -6.98 2.40 16.99
CA ARG A 263 -5.94 1.51 17.52
C ARG A 263 -4.74 2.24 18.08
N MET A 264 -4.53 3.49 17.67
CA MET A 264 -3.44 4.31 18.20
C MET A 264 -3.70 4.67 19.66
N ASP A 265 -2.65 4.69 20.47
CA ASP A 265 -2.72 5.11 21.87
C ASP A 265 -3.34 6.49 22.00
N PRO A 266 -4.04 6.79 23.12
CA PRO A 266 -4.57 8.12 23.37
C PRO A 266 -3.50 9.20 23.20
N PRO A 267 -3.82 10.36 22.60
CA PRO A 267 -2.85 11.44 22.45
C PRO A 267 -2.18 11.76 23.79
N ARG A 268 -0.85 11.86 23.80
CA ARG A 268 -0.11 12.25 25.01
C ARG A 268 -0.60 13.64 25.44
N ARG A 269 -1.10 13.76 26.66
CA ARG A 269 -1.51 15.07 27.21
C ARG A 269 -0.26 15.93 27.37
N ASP A 270 -0.33 17.17 26.90
CA ASP A 270 0.73 18.15 27.11
C ASP A 270 0.87 18.43 28.62
N PRO A 271 2.04 18.16 29.24
CA PRO A 271 2.29 18.43 30.65
C PRO A 271 2.07 19.89 31.03
N THR A 272 2.12 20.82 30.07
CA THR A 272 1.90 22.25 30.32
C THR A 272 0.44 22.62 30.55
N SER A 273 -0.51 21.73 30.25
CA SER A 273 -1.95 21.95 30.44
C SER A 273 -2.46 21.70 31.88
N GLU A 274 -1.66 21.05 32.74
CA GLU A 274 -2.02 20.77 34.14
C GLU A 274 -1.53 21.86 35.13
N GLY A 275 -0.89 22.92 34.66
CA GLY A 275 -0.17 23.90 35.49
C GLY A 275 -0.86 25.24 35.76
N ALA A 276 -2.10 25.47 35.34
CA ALA A 276 -2.79 26.74 35.59
C ALA A 276 -3.68 26.68 36.85
N PRO A 277 -3.24 27.19 38.01
CA PRO A 277 -4.14 27.43 39.13
C PRO A 277 -5.07 28.61 38.78
N GLY A 278 -6.37 28.39 38.95
CA GLY A 278 -7.38 29.47 39.00
C GLY A 278 -7.37 30.22 40.32
#